data_AF-A0A948U859-F1
#
_entry.id   AF-A0A948U859-F1
#
_cell.length_a   1.000
_cell.length_b   1.000
_cell.length_c   1.000
_cell.angle_alpha   90.00
_cell.angle_beta   90.00
_cell.angle_gamma   90.00
#
_symmetry.space_group_name_H-M   'P 1'
#
loop_
_entity.id
_entity.type
_entity.pdbx_description
1 polymer ?
#
loop_
_entity_poly.entity_id
_entity_poly.type
_entity_poly.pdbx_seq_one_letter_code
_entity_poly.pdbx_strand_id
1 'polypeptide(L)'
;MLRDFINKERVYVLMLSFILLFNALLIFSEKIPGLAESFLEKKAFKSRLSEKEAGAEFSLKVDKKISWEEVLEKKGRIALINMLGFLVLSVFSLGLFLDIRILTARVKKREIFKTRGEHLRVKWGIGDIFKLAIIFVFLGYILHIIEACLLSSASEGKSLLTFIPLLNAGVMDLAILGFIIYFVKVKYSQGLAAIGLKIKGAGRFIFLAGLGYIAFLPILAFLLLLLIMLAALFNYHPPQQAIFRLFLQEKSLWLLVYSTMMVVVLGPVVEEIFFRGFTYNAIKKRWGVPPAMALTAVVFAGLHANLIGFLPIAALGFLLAYVYEKTGSLIPSITIHILHNGLMVALLFLGRYFMRFAQ
;
A
#
# COMPACT_ATOMS: atom_id res chain seq x y z
N MET A 1 -1.76 6.74 40.47
CA MET A 1 -2.41 6.58 39.15
C MET A 1 -1.45 6.83 37.98
N LEU A 2 -0.93 8.05 37.75
CA LEU A 2 -0.01 8.32 36.63
C LEU A 2 1.33 7.57 36.75
N ARG A 3 1.94 7.59 37.95
CA ARG A 3 3.19 6.87 38.24
C ARG A 3 3.07 5.36 38.01
N ASP A 4 1.94 4.78 38.42
CA ASP A 4 1.67 3.34 38.27
C ASP A 4 1.47 2.95 36.79
N PHE A 5 0.80 3.81 36.01
CA PHE A 5 0.68 3.64 34.57
C PHE A 5 2.05 3.71 33.87
N ILE A 6 2.87 4.72 34.20
CA ILE A 6 4.21 4.87 33.64
C ILE A 6 5.08 3.66 33.99
N ASN A 7 5.01 3.16 35.21
CA ASN A 7 5.78 1.98 35.61
C ASN A 7 5.34 0.72 34.85
N LYS A 8 4.03 0.55 34.65
CA LYS A 8 3.48 -0.60 33.92
C LYS A 8 3.79 -0.57 32.42
N GLU A 9 3.79 0.61 31.81
CA GLU A 9 3.98 0.80 30.37
C GLU A 9 5.36 1.42 30.04
N ARG A 10 6.34 1.26 30.94
CA ARG A 10 7.63 1.97 30.92
C ARG A 10 8.34 1.88 29.58
N VAL A 11 8.36 0.71 28.95
CA VAL A 11 9.01 0.50 27.65
C VAL A 11 8.38 1.39 26.56
N TYR A 12 7.05 1.44 26.49
CA TYR A 12 6.34 2.26 25.50
C TYR A 12 6.51 3.76 25.76
N VAL A 13 6.54 4.15 27.03
CA VAL A 13 6.81 5.55 27.42
C VAL A 13 8.22 5.97 27.01
N LEU A 14 9.22 5.10 27.21
CA LEU A 14 10.60 5.36 26.78
C LEU A 14 10.71 5.48 25.25
N MET A 15 10.08 4.56 24.50
CA MET A 15 10.04 4.62 23.04
C MET A 15 9.36 5.90 22.54
N LEU A 16 8.23 6.28 23.13
CA LEU A 16 7.53 7.51 22.78
C LEU A 16 8.36 8.76 23.12
N SER A 17 9.04 8.76 24.26
CA SER A 17 9.94 9.85 24.65
C SER A 17 11.11 9.98 23.67
N PHE A 18 11.68 8.86 23.22
CA PHE A 18 12.69 8.85 22.17
C PHE A 18 12.15 9.46 20.86
N ILE A 19 10.97 9.02 20.40
CA ILE A 19 10.34 9.54 19.18
C ILE A 19 10.13 11.06 19.27
N LEU A 20 9.60 11.55 20.39
CA LEU A 20 9.32 12.98 20.60
C LEU A 20 10.62 13.79 20.66
N LEU A 21 11.62 13.32 21.41
CA LEU A 21 12.92 13.97 21.52
C LEU A 21 13.64 14.01 20.16
N PHE A 22 13.61 12.91 19.41
CA PHE A 22 14.23 12.83 18.09
C PHE A 22 13.58 13.82 17.11
N ASN A 23 12.25 13.90 17.06
CA ASN A 23 11.55 14.90 16.23
C ASN A 23 11.83 16.33 16.69
N ALA A 24 11.87 16.59 17.99
CA ALA A 24 12.24 17.91 18.50
C ALA A 24 13.64 18.29 18.04
N LEU A 25 14.62 17.40 18.17
CA LEU A 25 16.00 17.62 17.71
C LEU A 25 16.06 17.91 16.20
N LEU A 26 15.30 17.18 15.36
CA LEU A 26 15.23 17.45 13.92
C LEU A 26 14.67 18.85 13.61
N ILE A 27 13.60 19.25 14.30
CA ILE A 27 13.00 20.58 14.10
C ILE A 27 13.95 21.68 14.59
N PHE A 28 14.66 21.46 15.69
CA PHE A 28 15.64 22.42 16.21
C PHE A 28 16.89 22.50 15.34
N SER A 29 17.37 21.39 14.77
CA SER A 29 18.56 21.40 13.90
C SER A 29 18.32 22.15 12.59
N GLU A 30 17.10 22.10 12.04
CA GLU A 30 16.72 22.92 10.88
C GLU A 30 16.70 24.43 11.17
N LYS A 31 16.62 24.83 12.44
CA LYS A 31 16.57 26.25 12.86
C LYS A 31 17.92 26.85 13.25
N ILE A 32 19.01 26.07 13.27
CA ILE A 32 20.37 26.56 13.58
C ILE A 32 21.13 26.80 12.25
N PRO A 33 21.41 28.07 11.86
CA PRO A 33 22.21 28.36 10.68
C PRO A 33 23.62 27.78 10.83
N GLY A 34 24.10 27.04 9.82
CA GLY A 34 25.41 26.36 9.81
C GLY A 34 25.39 24.86 10.12
N LEU A 35 24.53 24.38 11.04
CA LEU A 35 24.34 22.94 11.26
C LEU A 35 23.44 22.33 10.18
N ALA A 36 22.43 23.11 9.78
CA ALA A 36 21.54 22.79 8.66
C ALA A 36 22.32 22.64 7.35
N GLU A 37 23.37 23.42 7.08
CA GLU A 37 24.16 23.31 5.83
C GLU A 37 24.88 21.96 5.69
N SER A 38 25.40 21.38 6.78
CA SER A 38 26.06 20.06 6.75
C SER A 38 25.10 18.88 6.50
N PHE A 39 23.84 18.99 6.94
CA PHE A 39 22.79 18.00 6.71
C PHE A 39 22.00 18.26 5.42
N LEU A 40 21.81 19.54 5.05
CA LEU A 40 21.15 19.99 3.83
C LEU A 40 22.04 19.83 2.61
N GLU A 41 23.38 19.85 2.70
CA GLU A 41 24.24 19.47 1.56
C GLU A 41 24.00 18.01 1.15
N LYS A 42 23.72 17.10 2.09
CA LYS A 42 23.34 15.71 1.78
C LYS A 42 21.93 15.59 1.20
N LYS A 43 21.00 16.45 1.60
CA LYS A 43 19.62 16.49 1.06
C LYS A 43 19.57 17.18 -0.32
N ALA A 44 20.37 18.23 -0.50
CA ALA A 44 20.57 18.98 -1.75
C ALA A 44 21.40 18.19 -2.78
N PHE A 45 22.26 17.25 -2.36
CA PHE A 45 22.88 16.31 -3.28
C PHE A 45 21.85 15.33 -3.88
N LYS A 46 20.87 14.88 -3.07
CA LYS A 46 19.75 14.05 -3.53
C LYS A 46 18.79 14.83 -4.46
N SER A 47 18.60 16.13 -4.24
CA SER A 47 17.81 16.98 -5.16
C SER A 47 18.58 17.41 -6.41
N ARG A 48 19.90 17.64 -6.35
CA ARG A 48 20.76 17.92 -7.51
C ARG A 48 20.90 16.71 -8.44
N LEU A 49 20.79 15.49 -7.92
CA LEU A 49 20.64 14.27 -8.73
C LEU A 49 19.26 14.15 -9.39
N SER A 50 18.21 14.74 -8.80
CA SER A 50 16.85 14.78 -9.35
C SER A 50 16.63 15.93 -10.34
N GLU A 51 17.31 17.06 -10.18
CA GLU A 51 17.19 18.24 -11.06
C GLU A 51 18.10 18.14 -12.30
N LYS A 52 19.24 17.43 -12.22
CA LYS A 52 20.04 17.11 -13.42
C LYS A 52 19.34 16.18 -14.41
N GLU A 53 18.21 15.58 -14.03
CA GLU A 53 17.37 14.76 -14.92
C GLU A 53 16.11 15.51 -15.40
N ALA A 54 15.91 16.78 -15.01
CA ALA A 54 14.76 17.60 -15.41
C ALA A 54 15.08 18.66 -16.48
N GLY A 55 16.31 18.68 -17.01
CA GLY A 55 16.75 19.63 -18.04
C GLY A 55 17.27 18.91 -19.28
N ALA A 56 16.37 18.37 -20.10
CA ALA A 56 16.66 18.04 -21.49
C ALA A 56 15.67 18.81 -22.36
N GLU A 57 16.07 20.02 -22.73
CA GLU A 57 15.42 20.81 -23.76
C GLU A 57 15.58 20.05 -25.09
N PHE A 58 14.45 19.62 -25.63
CA PHE A 58 14.36 18.69 -26.76
C PHE A 58 14.44 19.46 -28.09
N SER A 59 15.59 19.42 -28.75
CA SER A 59 15.74 19.94 -30.12
C SER A 59 15.29 18.89 -31.14
N LEU A 60 14.20 19.16 -31.83
CA LEU A 60 13.69 18.38 -32.97
C LEU A 60 14.65 18.47 -34.17
N LYS A 61 15.16 17.32 -34.61
CA LYS A 61 15.51 17.09 -36.02
C LYS A 61 14.77 15.86 -36.50
N VAL A 62 13.72 16.10 -37.28
CA VAL A 62 13.00 15.07 -38.03
C VAL A 62 13.74 14.90 -39.35
N ASP A 63 14.44 13.78 -39.49
CA ASP A 63 14.63 13.18 -40.80
C ASP A 63 14.89 11.68 -40.62
N LYS A 64 14.01 10.84 -41.21
CA LYS A 64 14.35 9.50 -41.73
C LYS A 64 13.15 8.76 -42.33
N LYS A 65 13.42 8.14 -43.48
CA LYS A 65 12.62 7.12 -44.19
C LYS A 65 12.09 6.04 -43.23
N ILE A 66 10.79 5.78 -43.30
CA ILE A 66 10.08 4.74 -42.55
C ILE A 66 10.49 3.35 -43.07
N SER A 67 10.99 2.50 -42.17
CA SER A 67 11.31 1.09 -42.41
C SER A 67 10.06 0.21 -42.23
N TRP A 68 9.94 -0.89 -43.00
CA TRP A 68 8.83 -1.85 -42.89
C TRP A 68 8.74 -2.53 -41.52
N GLU A 69 9.86 -2.68 -40.82
CA GLU A 69 9.93 -3.24 -39.46
C GLU A 69 9.23 -2.30 -38.45
N GLU A 70 9.40 -1.00 -38.63
CA GLU A 70 8.80 0.06 -37.82
C GLU A 70 7.26 0.09 -37.98
N VAL A 71 6.78 -0.21 -39.20
CA VAL A 71 5.34 -0.33 -39.51
C VAL A 71 4.73 -1.59 -38.88
N LEU A 72 5.43 -2.74 -38.95
CA LEU A 72 4.97 -3.99 -38.33
C LEU A 72 4.92 -3.87 -36.80
N GLU A 73 5.93 -3.23 -36.22
CA GLU A 73 6.00 -2.97 -34.78
C GLU A 73 4.93 -1.94 -34.33
N LYS A 74 4.64 -0.92 -35.14
CA LYS A 74 3.52 0.01 -34.90
C LYS A 74 2.16 -0.69 -34.98
N LYS A 75 1.95 -1.57 -35.96
CA LYS A 75 0.72 -2.38 -36.08
C LYS A 75 0.56 -3.33 -34.90
N GLY A 76 1.64 -3.99 -34.47
CA GLY A 76 1.66 -4.84 -33.27
C GLY A 76 1.29 -4.08 -32.00
N ARG A 77 1.78 -2.84 -31.84
CA ARG A 77 1.43 -1.97 -30.71
C ARG A 77 -0.03 -1.54 -30.70
N ILE A 78 -0.58 -1.15 -31.85
CA ILE A 78 -2.00 -0.82 -31.97
C ILE A 78 -2.87 -2.05 -31.66
N ALA A 79 -2.48 -3.23 -32.14
CA ALA A 79 -3.16 -4.48 -31.82
C ALA A 79 -3.11 -4.78 -30.31
N LEU A 80 -1.96 -4.59 -29.66
CA LEU A 80 -1.82 -4.75 -28.21
C LEU A 80 -2.69 -3.76 -27.43
N ILE A 81 -2.71 -2.48 -27.80
CA ILE A 81 -3.56 -1.47 -27.17
C ILE A 81 -5.04 -1.83 -27.33
N ASN A 82 -5.46 -2.23 -28.53
CA ASN A 82 -6.84 -2.66 -28.79
C ASN A 82 -7.22 -3.91 -27.99
N MET A 83 -6.33 -4.90 -27.91
CA MET A 83 -6.54 -6.12 -27.12
C MET A 83 -6.67 -5.81 -25.63
N LEU A 84 -5.81 -4.94 -25.10
CA LEU A 84 -5.86 -4.52 -23.70
C LEU A 84 -7.10 -3.65 -23.42
N GLY A 85 -7.46 -2.76 -24.33
CA GLY A 85 -8.69 -1.98 -24.27
C GLY A 85 -9.93 -2.88 -24.24
N PHE A 86 -9.98 -3.89 -25.11
CA PHE A 86 -11.05 -4.88 -25.12
C PHE A 86 -11.10 -5.70 -23.82
N LEU A 87 -9.95 -6.11 -23.29
CA LEU A 87 -9.87 -6.82 -22.01
C LEU A 87 -10.40 -5.97 -20.85
N VAL A 88 -9.98 -4.71 -20.75
CA VAL A 88 -10.46 -3.77 -19.73
C VAL A 88 -11.97 -3.56 -19.84
N LEU A 89 -12.48 -3.33 -21.06
CA LEU A 89 -13.92 -3.19 -21.30
C LEU A 89 -14.70 -4.46 -20.95
N SER A 90 -14.15 -5.63 -21.24
CA SER A 90 -14.77 -6.92 -20.91
C SER A 90 -14.84 -7.15 -19.39
N VAL A 91 -13.75 -6.88 -18.68
CA VAL A 91 -13.70 -6.99 -17.20
C VAL A 91 -14.65 -5.98 -16.56
N PHE A 92 -14.70 -4.75 -17.05
CA PHE A 92 -15.60 -3.71 -16.58
C PHE A 92 -17.07 -4.08 -16.82
N SER A 93 -17.39 -4.58 -18.01
CA SER A 93 -18.74 -5.03 -18.38
C SER A 93 -19.19 -6.23 -17.53
N LEU A 94 -18.27 -7.17 -17.28
CA LEU A 94 -18.52 -8.29 -16.35
C LEU A 94 -18.77 -7.79 -14.93
N GLY A 95 -18.00 -6.80 -14.46
CA GLY A 95 -18.20 -6.16 -13.16
C GLY A 95 -19.60 -5.53 -13.02
N LEU A 96 -20.00 -4.72 -14.00
CA LEU A 96 -21.34 -4.12 -14.04
C LEU A 96 -22.45 -5.18 -14.09
N PHE A 97 -22.25 -6.24 -14.87
CA PHE A 97 -23.20 -7.36 -14.91
C PHE A 97 -23.34 -8.02 -13.54
N LEU A 98 -22.23 -8.28 -12.83
CA LEU A 98 -22.25 -8.83 -11.48
C LEU A 98 -22.94 -7.88 -10.50
N ASP A 99 -22.68 -6.58 -10.56
CA ASP A 99 -23.35 -5.58 -9.73
C ASP A 99 -24.87 -5.56 -9.94
N ILE A 100 -25.34 -5.59 -11.19
CA ILE A 100 -26.78 -5.68 -11.53
C ILE A 100 -27.38 -6.96 -10.93
N ARG A 101 -26.68 -8.10 -11.04
CA ARG A 101 -27.13 -9.38 -10.48
C ARG A 101 -27.21 -9.33 -8.95
N ILE A 102 -26.22 -8.72 -8.30
CA ILE A 102 -26.17 -8.56 -6.84
C ILE A 102 -27.31 -7.65 -6.36
N LEU A 103 -27.52 -6.52 -7.01
CA LEU A 103 -28.61 -5.59 -6.72
C LEU A 103 -29.97 -6.27 -6.89
N THR A 104 -30.17 -6.99 -7.99
CA THR A 104 -31.42 -7.72 -8.27
C THR A 104 -31.69 -8.79 -7.21
N ALA A 105 -30.67 -9.55 -6.80
CA ALA A 105 -30.83 -10.57 -5.77
C ALA A 105 -31.14 -9.95 -4.38
N ARG A 106 -30.55 -8.79 -4.07
CA ARG A 106 -30.83 -8.04 -2.84
C ARG A 106 -32.25 -7.49 -2.79
N VAL A 107 -32.74 -6.93 -3.90
CA VAL A 107 -34.15 -6.51 -4.05
C VAL A 107 -35.09 -7.70 -3.85
N LYS A 108 -34.72 -8.88 -4.34
CA LYS A 108 -35.46 -10.13 -4.17
C LYS A 108 -35.26 -10.80 -2.80
N LYS A 109 -34.61 -10.13 -1.83
CA LYS A 109 -34.27 -10.64 -0.49
C LYS A 109 -33.58 -12.01 -0.49
N ARG A 110 -32.85 -12.36 -1.56
CA ARG A 110 -32.08 -13.60 -1.64
C ARG A 110 -30.71 -13.37 -0.98
N GLU A 111 -30.36 -14.22 -0.02
CA GLU A 111 -28.99 -14.25 0.51
C GLU A 111 -28.03 -14.80 -0.56
N ILE A 112 -27.21 -13.92 -1.12
CA ILE A 112 -26.20 -14.30 -2.12
C ILE A 112 -25.03 -15.04 -1.45
N PHE A 113 -24.71 -14.67 -0.22
CA PHE A 113 -23.63 -15.26 0.57
C PHE A 113 -24.13 -15.58 1.96
N LYS A 114 -24.11 -16.87 2.34
CA LYS A 114 -24.35 -17.27 3.73
C LYS A 114 -23.22 -16.72 4.60
N THR A 115 -23.55 -15.82 5.54
CA THR A 115 -22.62 -15.35 6.55
C THR A 115 -22.25 -16.50 7.47
N ARG A 116 -20.98 -16.91 7.50
CA ARG A 116 -20.46 -17.75 8.59
C ARG A 116 -20.08 -16.83 9.74
N GLY A 117 -21.09 -16.49 10.55
CA GLY A 117 -21.01 -15.58 11.69
C GLY A 117 -20.25 -16.15 12.89
N GLU A 118 -19.00 -16.57 12.71
CA GLU A 118 -18.10 -16.67 13.85
C GLU A 118 -17.55 -15.27 14.14
N HIS A 119 -18.22 -14.53 15.02
CA HIS A 119 -17.65 -13.31 15.56
C HIS A 119 -16.37 -13.65 16.31
N LEU A 120 -15.22 -13.35 15.70
CA LEU A 120 -13.91 -13.56 16.31
C LEU A 120 -13.83 -12.74 17.60
N ARG A 121 -13.81 -13.43 18.75
CA ARG A 121 -13.65 -12.80 20.07
C ARG A 121 -12.18 -12.62 20.38
N VAL A 122 -11.71 -11.37 20.29
CA VAL A 122 -10.30 -11.03 20.53
C VAL A 122 -10.08 -10.51 21.96
N LYS A 123 -8.94 -10.87 22.56
CA LYS A 123 -8.59 -10.45 23.93
C LYS A 123 -7.90 -9.09 23.97
N TRP A 124 -7.13 -8.73 22.94
CA TRP A 124 -6.50 -7.41 22.84
C TRP A 124 -7.55 -6.29 22.66
N GLY A 125 -7.11 -5.04 22.83
CA GLY A 125 -7.94 -3.85 22.71
C GLY A 125 -7.22 -2.72 21.98
N ILE A 126 -7.87 -1.55 21.94
CA ILE A 126 -7.36 -0.37 21.21
C ILE A 126 -5.98 0.08 21.74
N GLY A 127 -5.74 -0.06 23.06
CA GLY A 127 -4.43 0.26 23.64
C GLY A 127 -3.28 -0.57 23.05
N ASP A 128 -3.53 -1.80 22.60
CA ASP A 128 -2.52 -2.65 21.97
C ASP A 128 -2.20 -2.20 20.54
N ILE A 129 -3.17 -1.58 19.85
CA ILE A 129 -2.94 -0.95 18.53
C ILE A 129 -1.93 0.20 18.68
N PHE A 130 -2.13 1.07 19.68
CA PHE A 130 -1.21 2.18 19.95
C PHE A 130 0.19 1.69 20.35
N LYS A 131 0.28 0.64 21.17
CA LYS A 131 1.56 0.03 21.54
C LYS A 131 2.31 -0.49 20.32
N LEU A 132 1.59 -1.16 19.41
CA LEU A 132 2.17 -1.68 18.18
C LEU A 132 2.61 -0.54 17.24
N ALA A 133 1.82 0.53 17.13
CA ALA A 133 2.18 1.72 16.37
C ALA A 133 3.43 2.42 16.93
N ILE A 134 3.55 2.54 18.26
CA ILE A 134 4.75 3.10 18.91
C ILE A 134 5.98 2.25 18.59
N ILE A 135 5.88 0.91 18.69
CA ILE A 135 6.97 0.00 18.33
C ILE A 135 7.37 0.19 16.86
N PHE A 136 6.39 0.24 15.95
CA PHE A 136 6.62 0.39 14.52
C PHE A 136 7.34 1.71 14.21
N VAL A 137 6.86 2.83 14.73
CA VAL A 137 7.49 4.15 14.52
C VAL A 137 8.89 4.18 15.13
N PHE A 138 9.07 3.65 16.35
CA PHE A 138 10.37 3.58 17.00
C PHE A 138 11.38 2.78 16.16
N LEU A 139 11.01 1.57 15.70
CA LEU A 139 11.88 0.74 14.86
C LEU A 139 12.18 1.40 13.52
N GLY A 140 11.20 2.11 12.93
CA GLY A 140 11.42 2.90 11.72
C GLY A 140 12.52 3.95 11.90
N TYR A 141 12.52 4.68 13.02
CA TYR A 141 13.62 5.62 13.33
C TYR A 141 14.95 4.91 13.52
N ILE A 142 14.99 3.78 14.22
CA ILE A 142 16.23 3.02 14.43
C ILE A 142 16.79 2.53 13.08
N LEU A 143 15.97 1.97 12.21
CA LEU A 143 16.40 1.54 10.87
C LEU A 143 16.86 2.73 10.03
N HIS A 144 16.21 3.88 10.13
CA HIS A 144 16.61 5.07 9.40
C HIS A 144 17.97 5.61 9.87
N ILE A 145 18.26 5.56 11.17
CA ILE A 145 19.58 5.91 11.72
C ILE A 145 20.64 4.92 11.22
N ILE A 146 20.35 3.62 11.25
CA ILE A 146 21.26 2.58 10.74
C ILE A 146 21.53 2.80 9.25
N GLU A 147 20.49 3.05 8.46
CA GLU A 147 20.60 3.40 7.03
C GLU A 147 21.49 4.62 6.81
N ALA A 148 21.28 5.70 7.56
CA ALA A 148 22.09 6.90 7.45
C ALA A 148 23.58 6.62 7.76
N CYS A 149 23.88 5.81 8.78
CA CYS A 149 25.23 5.39 9.11
C CYS A 149 25.86 4.55 8.00
N LEU A 150 25.15 3.53 7.50
CA LEU A 150 25.64 2.66 6.43
C LEU A 150 25.93 3.46 5.15
N LEU A 151 24.99 4.31 4.74
CA LEU A 151 25.15 5.15 3.56
C LEU A 151 26.25 6.21 3.72
N SER A 152 26.53 6.67 4.94
CA SER A 152 27.66 7.58 5.18
C SER A 152 29.03 6.94 5.01
N SER A 153 29.09 5.60 5.11
CA SER A 153 30.32 4.81 4.98
C SER A 153 30.50 4.15 3.61
N ALA A 154 29.45 4.16 2.78
CA ALA A 154 29.46 3.50 1.48
C ALA A 154 29.99 4.42 0.38
N SER A 155 30.87 3.90 -0.49
CA SER A 155 31.24 4.56 -1.74
C SER A 155 30.04 4.59 -2.70
N GLU A 156 30.01 5.58 -3.61
CA GLU A 156 28.88 6.03 -4.44
C GLU A 156 28.23 4.98 -5.38
N GLY A 157 27.66 3.91 -4.83
CA GLY A 157 26.89 2.92 -5.58
C GLY A 157 25.41 3.29 -5.65
N LYS A 158 24.92 3.74 -6.82
CA LYS A 158 23.48 4.04 -7.04
C LYS A 158 22.54 2.87 -6.66
N SER A 159 22.99 1.63 -6.79
CA SER A 159 22.21 0.44 -6.40
C SER A 159 21.99 0.33 -4.88
N LEU A 160 22.98 0.68 -4.05
CA LEU A 160 22.87 0.63 -2.59
C LEU A 160 21.84 1.65 -2.07
N LEU A 161 21.76 2.82 -2.71
CA LEU A 161 20.81 3.88 -2.36
C LEU A 161 19.34 3.47 -2.58
N THR A 162 19.07 2.57 -3.51
CA THR A 162 17.71 2.03 -3.74
C THR A 162 17.46 0.75 -2.93
N PHE A 163 18.48 -0.10 -2.81
CA PHE A 163 18.36 -1.40 -2.14
C PHE A 163 18.13 -1.30 -0.63
N ILE A 164 18.86 -0.42 0.08
CA ILE A 164 18.77 -0.33 1.54
C ILE A 164 17.38 0.11 2.02
N PRO A 165 16.74 1.18 1.47
CA PRO A 165 15.38 1.55 1.87
C PRO A 165 14.36 0.42 1.63
N LEU A 166 14.54 -0.32 0.53
CA LEU A 166 13.68 -1.41 0.14
C LEU A 166 13.83 -2.63 1.07
N LEU A 167 15.06 -2.94 1.47
CA LEU A 167 15.35 -3.93 2.50
C LEU A 167 14.75 -3.52 3.86
N ASN A 168 14.90 -2.24 4.24
CA ASN A 168 14.34 -1.70 5.48
C ASN A 168 12.81 -1.84 5.52
N ALA A 169 12.13 -1.59 4.40
CA ALA A 169 10.69 -1.82 4.29
C ALA A 169 10.32 -3.29 4.57
N GLY A 170 11.05 -4.24 3.98
CA GLY A 170 10.85 -5.67 4.25
C GLY A 170 11.13 -6.07 5.70
N VAL A 171 12.16 -5.51 6.33
CA VAL A 171 12.46 -5.72 7.75
C VAL A 171 11.32 -5.19 8.62
N MET A 172 10.77 -4.01 8.31
CA MET A 172 9.64 -3.42 9.03
C MET A 172 8.38 -4.28 8.93
N ASP A 173 8.08 -4.80 7.75
CA ASP A 173 6.93 -5.68 7.50
C ASP A 173 7.04 -6.99 8.31
N LEU A 174 8.22 -7.60 8.33
CA LEU A 174 8.47 -8.81 9.12
C LEU A 174 8.45 -8.51 10.62
N ALA A 175 8.99 -7.37 11.05
CA ALA A 175 8.99 -6.96 12.44
C ALA A 175 7.56 -6.77 12.96
N ILE A 176 6.72 -6.01 12.25
CA ILE A 176 5.33 -5.78 12.69
C ILE A 176 4.53 -7.08 12.71
N LEU A 177 4.74 -7.96 11.74
CA LEU A 177 4.15 -9.30 11.74
C LEU A 177 4.59 -10.10 12.97
N GLY A 178 5.88 -10.08 13.31
CA GLY A 178 6.44 -10.70 14.50
C GLY A 178 5.81 -10.18 15.79
N PHE A 179 5.64 -8.85 15.93
CA PHE A 179 4.98 -8.26 17.09
C PHE A 179 3.49 -8.62 17.16
N ILE A 180 2.76 -8.64 16.04
CA ILE A 180 1.37 -9.09 16.04
C ILE A 180 1.27 -10.54 16.53
N ILE A 181 2.13 -11.43 16.01
CA ILE A 181 2.21 -12.82 16.45
C ILE A 181 2.53 -12.90 17.95
N TYR A 182 3.50 -12.13 18.44
CA TYR A 182 3.81 -12.05 19.88
C TYR A 182 2.59 -11.64 20.71
N PHE A 183 1.87 -10.57 20.33
CA PHE A 183 0.68 -10.13 21.06
C PHE A 183 -0.39 -11.23 21.06
N VAL A 184 -0.69 -11.82 19.90
CA VAL A 184 -1.75 -12.84 19.78
C VAL A 184 -1.40 -14.12 20.53
N LYS A 185 -0.21 -14.69 20.28
CA LYS A 185 0.20 -16.01 20.77
C LYS A 185 0.80 -15.98 22.17
N VAL A 186 1.69 -15.05 22.45
CA VAL A 186 2.45 -15.02 23.71
C VAL A 186 1.68 -14.23 24.76
N LYS A 187 1.33 -12.96 24.48
CA LYS A 187 0.69 -12.08 25.46
C LYS A 187 -0.75 -12.49 25.79
N TYR A 188 -1.54 -12.90 24.79
CA TYR A 188 -2.96 -13.22 24.97
C TYR A 188 -3.30 -14.72 24.89
N SER A 189 -2.30 -15.56 24.55
CA SER A 189 -2.46 -17.01 24.43
C SER A 189 -3.61 -17.42 23.51
N GLN A 190 -3.80 -16.70 22.39
CA GLN A 190 -4.80 -17.01 21.38
C GLN A 190 -4.17 -17.66 20.14
N GLY A 191 -4.93 -18.54 19.47
CA GLY A 191 -4.52 -19.10 18.19
C GLY A 191 -4.59 -18.08 17.05
N LEU A 192 -3.86 -18.31 15.96
CA LEU A 192 -3.91 -17.44 14.76
C LEU A 192 -5.27 -17.43 14.07
N ALA A 193 -6.12 -18.41 14.37
CA ALA A 193 -7.53 -18.38 13.97
C ALA A 193 -8.28 -17.16 14.55
N ALA A 194 -7.80 -16.58 15.67
CA ALA A 194 -8.40 -15.40 16.29
C ALA A 194 -8.25 -14.11 15.44
N ILE A 195 -7.22 -14.05 14.59
CA ILE A 195 -7.06 -12.97 13.59
C ILE A 195 -7.69 -13.34 12.24
N GLY A 196 -8.32 -14.52 12.12
CA GLY A 196 -8.95 -14.98 10.88
C GLY A 196 -8.00 -15.68 9.91
N LEU A 197 -6.81 -16.12 10.34
CA LEU A 197 -5.99 -17.04 9.52
C LEU A 197 -6.61 -18.44 9.54
N LYS A 198 -7.49 -18.71 8.56
CA LYS A 198 -8.19 -19.98 8.36
C LYS A 198 -7.96 -20.46 6.92
N ILE A 199 -7.16 -21.52 6.75
CA ILE A 199 -6.80 -22.07 5.44
C ILE A 199 -7.88 -23.03 4.89
N LYS A 200 -8.70 -23.63 5.76
CA LYS A 200 -9.77 -24.55 5.33
C LYS A 200 -10.75 -23.83 4.40
N GLY A 201 -10.87 -24.33 3.17
CA GLY A 201 -11.75 -23.75 2.15
C GLY A 201 -11.17 -22.53 1.41
N ALA A 202 -9.86 -22.29 1.52
CA ALA A 202 -9.18 -21.15 0.89
C ALA A 202 -9.48 -21.01 -0.62
N GLY A 203 -9.51 -22.11 -1.39
CA GLY A 203 -9.79 -22.05 -2.83
C GLY A 203 -11.14 -21.41 -3.17
N ARG A 204 -12.20 -21.74 -2.42
CA ARG A 204 -13.52 -21.10 -2.59
C ARG A 204 -13.49 -19.63 -2.20
N PHE A 205 -12.77 -19.28 -1.14
CA PHE A 205 -12.61 -17.89 -0.71
C PHE A 205 -11.83 -17.05 -1.71
N ILE A 206 -10.76 -17.59 -2.30
CA ILE A 206 -9.99 -16.95 -3.37
C ILE A 206 -10.86 -16.71 -4.59
N PHE A 207 -11.62 -17.72 -5.04
CA PHE A 207 -12.51 -17.60 -6.20
C PHE A 207 -13.59 -16.53 -5.98
N LEU A 208 -14.28 -16.57 -4.83
CA LEU A 208 -15.31 -15.58 -4.51
C LEU A 208 -14.74 -14.17 -4.29
N ALA A 209 -13.54 -14.06 -3.74
CA ALA A 209 -12.81 -12.81 -3.62
C ALA A 209 -12.48 -12.21 -4.99
N GLY A 210 -12.02 -13.03 -5.94
CA GLY A 210 -11.79 -12.61 -7.32
C GLY A 210 -13.06 -12.09 -8.00
N LEU A 211 -14.17 -12.81 -7.91
CA LEU A 211 -15.46 -12.35 -8.44
C LEU A 211 -15.94 -11.06 -7.77
N GLY A 212 -15.81 -10.96 -6.44
CA GLY A 212 -16.16 -9.76 -5.69
C GLY A 212 -15.30 -8.56 -6.07
N TYR A 213 -14.01 -8.77 -6.33
CA TYR A 213 -13.11 -7.71 -6.80
C TYR A 213 -13.49 -7.25 -8.22
N ILE A 214 -13.77 -8.17 -9.14
CA ILE A 214 -14.22 -7.82 -10.50
C ILE A 214 -15.51 -7.00 -10.46
N ALA A 215 -16.48 -7.39 -9.62
CA ALA A 215 -17.70 -6.61 -9.39
C ALA A 215 -17.39 -5.20 -8.85
N PHE A 216 -16.35 -5.05 -8.04
CA PHE A 216 -15.99 -3.76 -7.43
C PHE A 216 -15.14 -2.84 -8.33
N LEU A 217 -14.51 -3.36 -9.39
CA LEU A 217 -13.64 -2.59 -10.29
C LEU A 217 -14.34 -1.37 -10.91
N PRO A 218 -15.60 -1.45 -11.40
CA PRO A 218 -16.29 -0.29 -11.94
C PRO A 218 -16.42 0.87 -10.94
N ILE A 219 -16.68 0.56 -9.68
CA ILE A 219 -16.77 1.55 -8.59
C ILE A 219 -15.41 2.22 -8.38
N LEU A 220 -14.33 1.44 -8.32
CA LEU A 220 -12.97 1.99 -8.17
C LEU A 220 -12.58 2.88 -9.35
N ALA A 221 -12.87 2.45 -10.58
CA ALA A 221 -12.60 3.22 -11.78
C ALA A 221 -13.37 4.54 -11.79
N PHE A 222 -14.66 4.51 -11.43
CA PHE A 222 -15.48 5.71 -11.29
C PHE A 222 -14.92 6.70 -10.26
N LEU A 223 -14.56 6.22 -9.06
CA LEU A 223 -14.00 7.07 -8.00
C LEU A 223 -12.66 7.69 -8.41
N LEU A 224 -11.80 6.92 -9.07
CA LEU A 224 -10.52 7.42 -9.57
C LEU A 224 -10.72 8.49 -10.66
N LEU A 225 -11.59 8.23 -11.63
CA LEU A 225 -11.91 9.18 -12.70
C LEU A 225 -12.50 10.47 -12.14
N LEU A 226 -13.43 10.36 -11.20
CA LEU A 226 -14.01 11.52 -10.50
C LEU A 226 -12.92 12.38 -9.85
N LEU A 227 -11.99 11.76 -9.11
CA LEU A 227 -10.91 12.50 -8.45
C LEU A 227 -9.90 13.10 -9.42
N ILE A 228 -9.60 12.44 -10.54
CA ILE A 228 -8.77 13.00 -11.61
C ILE A 228 -9.47 14.21 -12.25
N MET A 229 -10.77 14.13 -12.53
CA MET A 229 -11.55 15.24 -13.08
C MET A 229 -11.59 16.43 -12.12
N LEU A 230 -11.79 16.18 -10.83
CA LEU A 230 -11.75 17.23 -9.81
C LEU A 230 -10.34 17.85 -9.71
N ALA A 231 -9.29 17.03 -9.72
CA ALA A 231 -7.91 17.54 -9.73
C ALA A 231 -7.65 18.46 -10.93
N ALA A 232 -8.10 18.06 -12.12
CA ALA A 232 -8.00 18.87 -13.32
C ALA A 232 -8.79 20.19 -13.20
N LEU A 233 -10.01 20.14 -12.65
CA LEU A 233 -10.84 21.32 -12.41
C LEU A 233 -10.17 22.34 -11.46
N PHE A 234 -9.44 21.84 -10.47
CA PHE A 234 -8.71 22.66 -9.49
C PHE A 234 -7.25 22.93 -9.89
N ASN A 235 -6.80 22.56 -11.10
CA ASN A 235 -5.40 22.62 -11.54
C ASN A 235 -4.40 21.98 -10.54
N TYR A 236 -4.86 20.97 -9.81
CA TYR A 236 -4.07 20.26 -8.84
C TYR A 236 -3.22 19.18 -9.52
N HIS A 237 -1.91 19.27 -9.34
CA HIS A 237 -0.95 18.32 -9.89
C HIS A 237 -0.46 17.39 -8.78
N PRO A 238 -0.89 16.11 -8.76
CA PRO A 238 -0.49 15.20 -7.71
C PRO A 238 1.02 14.95 -7.77
N PRO A 239 1.73 14.98 -6.64
CA PRO A 239 3.15 14.63 -6.62
C PRO A 239 3.32 13.15 -6.99
N GLN A 240 4.37 12.86 -7.75
CA GLN A 240 4.73 11.47 -8.05
C GLN A 240 5.16 10.76 -6.77
N GLN A 241 4.59 9.59 -6.50
CA GLN A 241 5.02 8.78 -5.35
C GLN A 241 6.33 8.06 -5.63
N ALA A 242 7.11 7.82 -4.58
CA ALA A 242 8.40 7.12 -4.67
C ALA A 242 8.29 5.76 -5.36
N ILE A 243 7.20 5.02 -5.10
CA ILE A 243 7.00 3.69 -5.70
C ILE A 243 6.79 3.74 -7.22
N PHE A 244 6.13 4.79 -7.74
CA PHE A 244 5.99 4.98 -9.19
C PHE A 244 7.36 5.22 -9.82
N ARG A 245 8.18 6.07 -9.21
CA ARG A 245 9.55 6.33 -9.69
C ARG A 245 10.39 5.05 -9.72
N LEU A 246 10.32 4.23 -8.66
CA LEU A 246 10.99 2.94 -8.59
C LEU A 246 10.60 2.05 -9.79
N PHE A 247 9.31 1.80 -10.01
CA PHE A 247 8.87 0.92 -11.10
C PHE A 247 9.11 1.47 -12.50
N LEU A 248 9.10 2.80 -12.69
CA LEU A 248 9.28 3.43 -14.00
C LEU A 248 10.76 3.61 -14.38
N GLN A 249 11.63 3.91 -13.41
CA GLN A 249 13.01 4.32 -13.67
C GLN A 249 14.03 3.22 -13.38
N GLU A 250 13.78 2.31 -12.42
CA GLU A 250 14.76 1.29 -12.01
C GLU A 250 15.15 0.38 -13.17
N LYS A 251 16.44 0.10 -13.36
CA LYS A 251 16.96 -0.72 -14.46
C LYS A 251 17.27 -2.15 -14.02
N SER A 252 17.54 -2.36 -12.74
CA SER A 252 17.84 -3.68 -12.18
C SER A 252 16.59 -4.58 -12.14
N LEU A 253 16.62 -5.67 -12.91
CA LEU A 253 15.55 -6.67 -12.92
C LEU A 253 15.33 -7.26 -11.52
N TRP A 254 16.40 -7.54 -10.78
CA TRP A 254 16.32 -8.06 -9.43
C TRP A 254 15.58 -7.12 -8.48
N LEU A 255 15.90 -5.81 -8.51
CA LEU A 255 15.23 -4.82 -7.68
C LEU A 255 13.76 -4.67 -8.07
N LEU A 256 13.42 -4.74 -9.36
CA LEU A 256 12.03 -4.73 -9.83
C LEU A 256 11.25 -5.96 -9.34
N VAL A 257 11.84 -7.16 -9.41
CA VAL A 257 11.22 -8.39 -8.93
C VAL A 257 11.02 -8.34 -7.42
N TYR A 258 12.05 -7.96 -6.66
CA TYR A 258 11.94 -7.80 -5.21
C TYR A 258 10.85 -6.79 -4.83
N SER A 259 10.87 -5.60 -5.44
CA SER A 259 9.87 -4.55 -5.19
C SER A 259 8.46 -5.01 -5.53
N THR A 260 8.30 -5.78 -6.61
CA THR A 260 7.01 -6.39 -6.98
C THR A 260 6.53 -7.35 -5.91
N MET A 261 7.40 -8.24 -5.41
CA MET A 261 7.03 -9.18 -4.34
C MET A 261 6.66 -8.46 -3.04
N MET A 262 7.37 -7.38 -2.70
CA MET A 262 7.05 -6.54 -1.55
C MET A 262 5.67 -5.89 -1.69
N VAL A 263 5.42 -5.18 -2.79
CA VAL A 263 4.18 -4.41 -2.99
C VAL A 263 2.97 -5.29 -3.28
N VAL A 264 3.15 -6.38 -4.02
CA VAL A 264 2.03 -7.21 -4.48
C VAL A 264 1.71 -8.33 -3.49
N VAL A 265 2.67 -8.81 -2.70
CA VAL A 265 2.47 -9.98 -1.83
C VAL A 265 2.73 -9.67 -0.36
N LEU A 266 3.97 -9.32 0.01
CA LEU A 266 4.32 -9.21 1.44
C LEU A 266 3.57 -8.07 2.13
N GLY A 267 3.56 -6.89 1.53
CA GLY A 267 2.83 -5.71 2.02
C GLY A 267 1.36 -6.02 2.24
N PRO A 268 0.59 -6.44 1.20
CA PRO A 268 -0.81 -6.84 1.36
C PRO A 268 -1.05 -7.88 2.46
N VAL A 269 -0.21 -8.91 2.57
CA VAL A 269 -0.37 -9.93 3.62
C VAL A 269 -0.21 -9.31 5.02
N VAL A 270 0.85 -8.52 5.22
CA VAL A 270 1.15 -7.89 6.52
C VAL A 270 0.11 -6.83 6.87
N GLU A 271 -0.26 -6.00 5.91
CA GLU A 271 -1.29 -4.98 6.06
C GLU A 271 -2.65 -5.59 6.39
N GLU A 272 -3.09 -6.67 5.73
CA GLU A 272 -4.35 -7.33 6.09
C GLU A 272 -4.31 -7.94 7.50
N ILE A 273 -3.18 -8.55 7.89
CA ILE A 273 -3.01 -9.08 9.25
C ILE A 273 -3.09 -7.96 10.28
N PHE A 274 -2.46 -6.81 10.04
CA PHE A 274 -2.49 -5.65 10.92
C PHE A 274 -3.87 -4.98 10.94
N PHE A 275 -4.42 -4.60 9.78
CA PHE A 275 -5.66 -3.84 9.70
C PHE A 275 -6.89 -4.67 10.00
N ARG A 276 -7.04 -5.86 9.42
CA ARG A 276 -8.26 -6.68 9.53
C ARG A 276 -8.13 -7.67 10.68
N GLY A 277 -6.99 -8.36 10.76
CA GLY A 277 -6.74 -9.35 11.78
C GLY A 277 -6.66 -8.75 13.18
N PHE A 278 -5.86 -7.69 13.34
CA PHE A 278 -5.55 -7.11 14.66
C PHE A 278 -6.40 -5.88 14.98
N THR A 279 -6.27 -4.80 14.20
CA THR A 279 -6.84 -3.47 14.47
C THR A 279 -8.37 -3.46 14.40
N TYR A 280 -8.96 -3.97 13.31
CA TYR A 280 -10.40 -4.02 13.09
C TYR A 280 -11.13 -4.75 14.24
N ASN A 281 -10.64 -5.92 14.66
CA ASN A 281 -11.28 -6.65 15.75
C ASN A 281 -11.21 -5.94 17.10
N ALA A 282 -10.11 -5.24 17.39
CA ALA A 282 -9.98 -4.44 18.60
C ALA A 282 -10.94 -3.23 18.62
N ILE A 283 -11.11 -2.56 17.47
CA ILE A 283 -12.08 -1.47 17.33
C ILE A 283 -13.51 -2.02 17.40
N LYS A 284 -13.80 -3.11 16.69
CA LYS A 284 -15.11 -3.79 16.68
C LYS A 284 -15.56 -4.19 18.09
N LYS A 285 -14.64 -4.70 18.91
CA LYS A 285 -14.90 -5.05 20.31
C LYS A 285 -15.40 -3.86 21.14
N ARG A 286 -14.96 -2.63 20.82
CA ARG A 286 -15.31 -1.43 21.57
C ARG A 286 -16.49 -0.65 20.99
N TRP A 287 -16.59 -0.56 19.66
CA TRP A 287 -17.54 0.31 18.96
C TRP A 287 -18.45 -0.41 17.95
N GLY A 288 -18.34 -1.73 17.81
CA GLY A 288 -19.14 -2.51 16.86
C GLY A 288 -18.63 -2.45 15.42
N VAL A 289 -19.38 -3.09 14.51
CA VAL A 289 -18.95 -3.33 13.13
C VAL A 289 -18.84 -2.06 12.28
N PRO A 290 -19.88 -1.18 12.19
CA PRO A 290 -19.81 -0.06 11.25
C PRO A 290 -18.67 0.93 11.53
N PRO A 291 -18.42 1.36 12.79
CA PRO A 291 -17.28 2.22 13.09
C PRO A 291 -15.94 1.53 12.84
N ALA A 292 -15.83 0.23 13.13
CA ALA A 292 -14.60 -0.51 12.87
C ALA A 292 -14.27 -0.58 11.37
N MET A 293 -15.26 -0.84 10.52
CA MET A 293 -15.07 -0.85 9.06
C MET A 293 -14.66 0.54 8.56
N ALA A 294 -15.40 1.59 8.94
CA ALA A 294 -15.13 2.95 8.48
C ALA A 294 -13.76 3.47 8.94
N LEU A 295 -13.44 3.33 10.24
CA LEU A 295 -12.19 3.84 10.80
C LEU A 295 -10.97 3.12 10.22
N THR A 296 -11.00 1.79 10.13
CA THR A 296 -9.88 1.06 9.54
C THR A 296 -9.69 1.39 8.06
N ALA A 297 -10.76 1.59 7.30
CA ALA A 297 -10.68 1.98 5.89
C ALA A 297 -10.08 3.39 5.70
N VAL A 298 -10.50 4.36 6.53
CA VAL A 298 -9.99 5.73 6.49
C VAL A 298 -8.53 5.80 6.91
N VAL A 299 -8.16 5.13 8.01
CA VAL A 299 -6.76 5.09 8.46
C VAL A 299 -5.87 4.39 7.44
N PHE A 300 -6.34 3.27 6.87
CA PHE A 300 -5.65 2.56 5.80
C PHE A 300 -5.35 3.48 4.61
N ALA A 301 -6.36 4.22 4.11
CA ALA A 301 -6.17 5.17 3.01
C ALA A 301 -5.27 6.35 3.39
N GLY A 302 -5.38 6.87 4.61
CA GLY A 302 -4.56 7.98 5.09
C GLY A 302 -3.07 7.65 5.12
N LEU A 303 -2.70 6.42 5.51
CA LEU A 303 -1.29 6.00 5.56
C LEU A 303 -0.63 5.89 4.17
N HIS A 304 -1.40 5.83 3.09
CA HIS A 304 -0.87 5.82 1.72
C HIS A 304 -0.43 7.21 1.24
N ALA A 305 -0.75 8.29 1.99
CA ALA A 305 -0.36 9.67 1.69
C ALA A 305 -0.65 10.08 0.21
N ASN A 306 -1.77 9.60 -0.34
CA ASN A 306 -2.19 9.88 -1.70
C ASN A 306 -3.55 10.58 -1.72
N LEU A 307 -3.58 11.88 -2.00
CA LEU A 307 -4.83 12.63 -2.02
C LEU A 307 -5.81 12.14 -3.11
N ILE A 308 -5.30 11.90 -4.33
CA ILE A 308 -6.11 11.42 -5.46
C ILE A 308 -6.47 9.94 -5.29
N GLY A 309 -5.61 9.18 -4.63
CA GLY A 309 -5.88 7.79 -4.28
C GLY A 309 -6.81 7.63 -3.07
N PHE A 310 -7.05 8.68 -2.29
CA PHE A 310 -7.66 8.53 -0.97
C PHE A 310 -9.03 7.86 -1.01
N LEU A 311 -9.97 8.36 -1.82
CA LEU A 311 -11.32 7.76 -1.92
C LEU A 311 -11.31 6.34 -2.50
N PRO A 312 -10.63 6.02 -3.63
CA PRO A 312 -10.59 4.65 -4.12
C PRO A 312 -9.89 3.70 -3.13
N ILE A 313 -8.81 4.13 -2.46
CA ILE A 313 -8.13 3.31 -1.44
C ILE A 313 -9.02 3.11 -0.21
N ALA A 314 -9.76 4.13 0.24
CA ALA A 314 -10.71 4.00 1.34
C ALA A 314 -11.89 3.08 0.98
N ALA A 315 -12.40 3.16 -0.25
CA ALA A 315 -13.44 2.28 -0.75
C ALA A 315 -12.96 0.82 -0.81
N LEU A 316 -11.75 0.58 -1.32
CA LEU A 316 -11.09 -0.73 -1.24
C LEU A 316 -10.91 -1.16 0.22
N GLY A 317 -10.44 -0.27 1.09
CA GLY A 317 -10.25 -0.51 2.51
C GLY A 317 -11.52 -1.01 3.19
N PHE A 318 -12.66 -0.41 2.86
CA PHE A 318 -13.98 -0.78 3.33
C PHE A 318 -14.43 -2.13 2.77
N LEU A 319 -14.22 -2.41 1.47
CA LEU A 319 -14.50 -3.71 0.87
C LEU A 319 -13.73 -4.83 1.58
N LEU A 320 -12.43 -4.61 1.82
CA LEU A 320 -11.55 -5.57 2.49
C LEU A 320 -12.02 -5.85 3.94
N ALA A 321 -12.45 -4.83 4.68
CA ALA A 321 -13.06 -5.01 6.01
C ALA A 321 -14.42 -5.72 5.94
N TYR A 322 -15.23 -5.42 4.92
CA TYR A 322 -16.53 -6.06 4.70
C TYR A 322 -16.40 -7.55 4.44
N VAL A 323 -15.54 -7.95 3.49
CA VAL A 323 -15.35 -9.37 3.17
C VAL A 323 -14.72 -10.13 4.34
N TYR A 324 -13.85 -9.48 5.11
CA TYR A 324 -13.31 -10.04 6.35
C TYR A 324 -14.42 -10.30 7.37
N GLU A 325 -15.27 -9.32 7.66
CA GLU A 325 -16.38 -9.46 8.61
C GLU A 325 -17.37 -10.54 8.18
N LYS A 326 -17.65 -10.64 6.88
CA LYS A 326 -18.61 -11.62 6.34
C LYS A 326 -18.08 -13.06 6.35
N THR A 327 -16.77 -13.24 6.25
CA THR A 327 -16.15 -14.57 6.11
C THR A 327 -15.44 -15.05 7.37
N GLY A 328 -15.08 -14.14 8.28
CA GLY A 328 -14.22 -14.44 9.42
C GLY A 328 -12.84 -14.97 9.03
N SER A 329 -12.40 -14.71 7.78
CA SER A 329 -11.14 -15.17 7.22
C SER A 329 -10.37 -14.01 6.58
N LEU A 330 -9.06 -13.99 6.74
CA LEU A 330 -8.17 -13.03 6.07
C LEU A 330 -7.95 -13.37 4.59
N ILE A 331 -8.15 -14.63 4.18
CA ILE A 331 -7.83 -15.09 2.82
C ILE A 331 -8.54 -14.28 1.74
N PRO A 332 -9.86 -13.98 1.83
CA PRO A 332 -10.52 -13.12 0.86
C PRO A 332 -9.91 -11.73 0.78
N SER A 333 -9.68 -11.06 1.92
CA SER A 333 -9.14 -9.70 1.93
C SER A 333 -7.72 -9.67 1.37
N ILE A 334 -6.86 -10.61 1.77
CA ILE A 334 -5.51 -10.75 1.22
C ILE A 334 -5.58 -10.95 -0.30
N THR A 335 -6.47 -11.81 -0.78
CA THR A 335 -6.62 -12.07 -2.21
C THR A 335 -7.01 -10.82 -2.98
N ILE A 336 -8.05 -10.09 -2.54
CA ILE A 336 -8.50 -8.85 -3.19
C ILE A 336 -7.36 -7.82 -3.20
N HIS A 337 -6.64 -7.68 -2.10
CA HIS A 337 -5.56 -6.72 -1.97
C HIS A 337 -4.36 -7.06 -2.88
N ILE A 338 -3.93 -8.33 -2.93
CA ILE A 338 -2.91 -8.82 -3.86
C ILE A 338 -3.35 -8.58 -5.32
N LEU A 339 -4.60 -8.89 -5.66
CA LEU A 339 -5.14 -8.66 -7.01
C LEU A 339 -5.13 -7.16 -7.37
N HIS A 340 -5.48 -6.29 -6.42
CA HIS A 340 -5.47 -4.86 -6.64
C HIS A 340 -4.05 -4.31 -6.85
N ASN A 341 -3.12 -4.62 -5.95
CA ASN A 341 -1.73 -4.16 -6.09
C ASN A 341 -1.06 -4.78 -7.33
N GLY A 342 -1.35 -6.04 -7.63
CA GLY A 342 -0.90 -6.71 -8.85
C GLY A 342 -1.39 -6.01 -10.11
N LEU A 343 -2.67 -5.62 -10.16
CA LEU A 343 -3.23 -4.83 -11.27
C LEU A 343 -2.52 -3.48 -11.39
N MET A 344 -2.33 -2.76 -10.29
CA MET A 344 -1.66 -1.45 -10.30
C MET A 344 -0.21 -1.57 -10.79
N VAL A 345 0.55 -2.54 -10.30
CA VAL A 345 1.93 -2.78 -10.74
C VAL A 345 1.99 -3.23 -12.22
N ALA A 346 1.05 -4.06 -12.67
CA ALA A 346 0.95 -4.44 -14.09
C ALA A 346 0.70 -3.23 -14.99
N LEU A 347 -0.18 -2.31 -14.58
CA LEU A 347 -0.41 -1.05 -15.30
C LEU A 347 0.83 -0.15 -15.32
N LEU A 348 1.64 -0.14 -14.26
CA LEU A 348 2.92 0.58 -14.23
C LEU A 348 3.93 0.00 -15.22
N PHE A 349 4.07 -1.33 -15.27
CA PHE A 349 4.94 -1.98 -16.24
C PHE A 349 4.47 -1.76 -17.68
N LEU A 350 3.16 -1.76 -17.92
CA LEU A 350 2.58 -1.43 -19.21
C LEU A 350 2.90 0.01 -19.61
N GLY A 351 2.73 0.97 -18.70
CA GLY A 351 3.12 2.37 -18.93
C GLY A 351 4.61 2.52 -19.21
N ARG A 352 5.46 1.82 -18.44
CA ARG A 352 6.91 1.76 -18.67
C ARG A 352 7.25 1.25 -20.07
N TYR A 353 6.58 0.19 -20.52
CA TYR A 353 6.76 -0.37 -21.86
C TYR A 353 6.52 0.71 -22.90
N PHE A 354 5.37 1.39 -22.87
CA PHE A 354 5.05 2.44 -23.85
C PHE A 354 5.98 3.66 -23.80
N MET A 355 6.42 4.11 -22.62
CA MET A 355 7.31 5.27 -22.50
C MET A 355 8.71 5.03 -23.07
N ARG A 356 9.24 3.81 -22.98
CA ARG A 356 10.57 3.48 -23.55
C ARG A 356 10.63 3.58 -25.07
N PHE A 357 9.49 3.57 -25.76
CA PHE A 357 9.42 3.66 -27.24
C PHE A 357 8.92 5.02 -27.73
N ALA A 358 8.54 5.93 -26.84
CA ALA A 358 8.28 7.33 -27.17
C ALA A 358 9.57 8.18 -27.18
N GLN A 359 10.67 7.58 -26.75
CA GLN A 359 12.05 8.06 -26.85
C GLN A 359 12.69 7.45 -28.09
#